data_AF-Q03Q24-F1
#
_entry.id   AF-Q03Q24-F1
#
_cell.length_a   1.000
_cell.length_b   1.000
_cell.length_c   1.000
_cell.angle_alpha   90.00
_cell.angle_beta   90.00
_cell.angle_gamma   90.00
#
_symmetry.space_group_name_H-M   'P 1'
#
loop_
_entity.id
_entity.type
_entity.pdbx_description
1 polymer ?
#
loop_
_entity_poly.entity_id
_entity_poly.type
_entity_poly.pdbx_seq_one_letter_code
_entity_poly.pdbx_strand_id
1 'polypeptide(L)'
;MTNEDGAKRLVELDLKDMFTNPKPTSLIKYLINIVGHEHPDITILDFFAGSSTTADAVMQLNAEDGGNRKFIMVQLPEKTYHTNKDGKEVPTKGGKAAYDAGFKSIDKISRERIRRAAKKISEDSELALPEGFDGSFKHYHVAKPVRQTLEKIDHFDQNNTNLFTDMVAGFSSQNLEVAGDASGEETILTTWLAKDGYPFDAEVQNTKIGNYTAHKVEDSRLYLINEGWGTDQTKELLNELGTYRLEVQSVVIFGYSFNVAELRELENGLKQLDSKVTLIKRY
;
A
#
# COMPACT_ATOMS: atom_id res chain seq x y z
N MET A 1 17.11 28.16 -11.81
CA MET A 1 15.99 27.44 -11.17
C MET A 1 15.44 28.36 -10.10
N THR A 2 14.28 28.99 -10.35
CA THR A 2 13.68 29.96 -9.41
C THR A 2 12.36 29.41 -8.88
N ASN A 3 11.88 29.91 -7.73
CA ASN A 3 10.58 29.53 -7.18
C ASN A 3 9.41 29.80 -8.15
N GLU A 4 9.57 30.76 -9.07
CA GLU A 4 8.60 31.06 -10.12
C GLU A 4 8.34 29.85 -11.03
N ASP A 5 9.36 29.05 -11.32
CA ASP A 5 9.24 27.85 -12.15
C ASP A 5 8.35 26.79 -11.47
N GLY A 6 8.44 26.67 -10.14
CA GLY A 6 7.57 25.79 -9.37
C GLY A 6 6.11 26.24 -9.41
N ALA A 7 5.86 27.55 -9.30
CA ALA A 7 4.51 28.11 -9.38
C ALA A 7 3.90 27.95 -10.79
N LYS A 8 4.69 28.18 -11.85
CA LYS A 8 4.27 27.95 -13.25
C LYS A 8 3.82 26.50 -13.47
N ARG A 9 4.58 25.52 -12.99
CA ARG A 9 4.19 24.11 -13.10
C ARG A 9 2.86 23.81 -12.43
N LEU A 10 2.54 24.43 -11.29
CA LEU A 10 1.22 24.25 -10.68
C LEU A 10 0.09 24.87 -11.51
N VAL A 11 0.35 25.99 -12.20
CA VAL A 11 -0.63 26.59 -13.13
C VAL A 11 -0.91 25.64 -14.31
N GLU A 12 0.13 25.05 -14.91
CA GLU A 12 -0.02 24.06 -15.99
C GLU A 12 -0.83 22.82 -15.60
N LEU A 13 -0.83 22.48 -14.30
CA LEU A 13 -1.56 21.34 -13.74
C LEU A 13 -2.93 21.74 -13.18
N ASP A 14 -3.41 22.96 -13.43
CA ASP A 14 -4.67 23.49 -12.87
C ASP A 14 -4.73 23.46 -11.32
N LEU A 15 -3.56 23.56 -10.67
CA LEU A 15 -3.38 23.56 -9.21
C LEU A 15 -2.83 24.90 -8.71
N LYS A 16 -3.15 25.98 -9.43
CA LYS A 16 -2.77 27.34 -9.05
C LYS A 16 -3.23 27.65 -7.62
N ASP A 17 -2.38 28.35 -6.86
CA ASP A 17 -2.61 28.78 -5.49
C ASP A 17 -2.84 27.66 -4.45
N MET A 18 -2.70 26.38 -4.84
CA MET A 18 -2.84 25.23 -3.94
C MET A 18 -1.62 25.05 -3.02
N PHE A 19 -0.46 25.56 -3.44
CA PHE A 19 0.77 25.62 -2.64
C PHE A 19 1.46 26.96 -2.85
N THR A 20 1.96 27.54 -1.76
CA THR A 20 2.62 28.86 -1.80
C THR A 20 4.03 28.79 -2.39
N ASN A 21 4.82 27.77 -2.03
CA ASN A 21 6.24 27.67 -2.40
C ASN A 21 6.60 26.25 -2.87
N PRO A 22 5.98 25.74 -3.96
CA PRO A 22 6.38 24.48 -4.55
C PRO A 22 7.85 24.55 -4.99
N LYS A 23 8.58 23.44 -4.85
CA LYS A 23 9.94 23.37 -5.42
C LYS A 23 9.85 23.38 -6.95
N PRO A 24 10.84 23.92 -7.66
CA PRO A 24 10.92 23.81 -9.11
C PRO A 24 11.17 22.36 -9.53
N THR A 25 10.41 21.83 -10.49
CA THR A 25 10.62 20.46 -11.00
C THR A 25 12.01 20.31 -11.64
N SER A 26 12.51 21.35 -12.32
CA SER A 26 13.85 21.38 -12.90
C SER A 26 14.97 21.18 -11.86
N LEU A 27 14.79 21.70 -10.64
CA LEU A 27 15.72 21.48 -9.54
C LEU A 27 15.75 20.02 -9.10
N ILE A 28 14.58 19.41 -8.95
CA ILE A 28 14.53 18.00 -8.53
C ILE A 28 15.06 17.08 -9.62
N LYS A 29 14.75 17.34 -10.90
CA LYS A 29 15.33 16.60 -12.04
C LYS A 29 16.86 16.70 -12.07
N TYR A 30 17.40 17.90 -11.87
CA TYR A 30 18.85 18.11 -11.78
C TYR A 30 19.49 17.27 -10.66
N LEU A 31 18.89 17.30 -9.46
CA LEU A 31 19.38 16.52 -8.32
C LEU A 31 19.31 15.01 -8.57
N ILE A 32 18.21 14.51 -9.15
CA ILE A 32 18.05 13.10 -9.51
C ILE A 32 19.12 12.70 -10.53
N ASN A 33 19.37 13.51 -11.56
CA ASN A 33 20.36 13.19 -12.59
C ASN A 33 21.81 13.19 -12.08
N ILE A 34 22.14 13.98 -11.06
CA ILE A 34 23.48 13.92 -10.44
C ILE A 34 23.75 12.52 -9.85
N VAL A 35 22.74 11.91 -9.22
CA VAL A 35 22.92 10.64 -8.48
C VAL A 35 22.43 9.40 -9.22
N GLY A 36 21.52 9.57 -10.17
CA GLY A 36 20.71 8.50 -10.77
C GLY A 36 20.76 8.45 -12.29
N HIS A 37 21.67 9.18 -12.94
CA HIS A 37 21.84 9.09 -14.39
C HIS A 37 22.28 7.67 -14.82
N GLU A 38 23.18 7.04 -14.08
CA GLU A 38 23.66 5.68 -14.36
C GLU A 38 22.77 4.57 -13.76
N HIS A 39 21.69 4.95 -13.07
CA HIS A 39 20.80 4.01 -12.39
C HIS A 39 19.34 4.30 -12.76
N PRO A 40 18.89 3.86 -13.94
CA PRO A 40 17.58 4.18 -14.46
C PRO A 40 16.44 3.50 -13.70
N ASP A 41 16.71 2.63 -12.73
CA ASP A 41 15.76 1.81 -11.96
C ASP A 41 15.72 2.14 -10.46
N ILE A 42 16.36 3.25 -10.04
CA ILE A 42 16.42 3.63 -8.62
C ILE A 42 15.05 3.97 -8.03
N THR A 43 14.93 3.79 -6.72
CA THR A 43 13.80 4.27 -5.93
C THR A 43 14.15 5.56 -5.21
N ILE A 44 13.38 6.63 -5.45
CA ILE A 44 13.53 7.93 -4.82
C ILE A 44 12.53 8.04 -3.66
N LEU A 45 13.04 8.30 -2.45
CA LEU A 45 12.21 8.55 -1.27
C LEU A 45 12.15 10.04 -0.96
N ASP A 46 10.94 10.57 -0.83
CA ASP A 46 10.68 11.91 -0.31
C ASP A 46 9.62 11.83 0.79
N PHE A 47 10.08 11.91 2.04
CA PHE A 47 9.23 11.82 3.22
C PHE A 47 8.69 13.19 3.70
N PHE A 48 8.91 14.25 2.91
CA PHE A 48 8.31 15.57 3.06
C PHE A 48 7.73 16.01 1.71
N ALA A 49 6.90 15.15 1.13
CA ALA A 49 6.41 15.28 -0.24
C ALA A 49 5.88 16.68 -0.55
N GLY A 50 5.14 17.27 0.39
CA GLY A 50 4.48 18.57 0.24
C GLY A 50 3.60 18.55 -1.00
N SER A 51 4.02 19.30 -2.02
CA SER A 51 3.31 19.32 -3.30
C SER A 51 3.53 18.11 -4.18
N SER A 52 4.43 17.16 -3.86
CA SER A 52 4.85 16.05 -4.73
C SER A 52 5.59 16.50 -6.00
N THR A 53 6.47 17.49 -5.86
CA THR A 53 7.38 17.89 -6.96
C THR A 53 8.33 16.75 -7.35
N THR A 54 8.75 15.93 -6.39
CA THR A 54 9.66 14.81 -6.63
C THR A 54 9.05 13.74 -7.53
N ALA A 55 7.80 13.32 -7.28
CA ALA A 55 7.10 12.38 -8.17
C ALA A 55 6.90 12.94 -9.58
N ASP A 56 6.53 14.23 -9.72
CA ASP A 56 6.40 14.91 -11.03
C ASP A 56 7.76 14.91 -11.78
N ALA A 57 8.87 15.19 -11.09
CA ALA A 57 10.21 15.13 -11.68
C ALA A 57 10.60 13.71 -12.13
N VAL A 58 10.33 12.70 -11.30
CA VAL A 58 10.63 11.29 -11.62
C VAL A 58 9.88 10.84 -12.87
N MET A 59 8.57 11.11 -12.94
CA MET A 59 7.77 10.74 -14.11
C MET A 59 8.24 11.48 -15.38
N GLN A 60 8.58 12.77 -15.28
CA GLN A 60 9.13 13.50 -16.43
C GLN A 60 10.45 12.90 -16.92
N LEU A 61 11.36 12.54 -16.01
CA LEU A 61 12.62 11.91 -16.39
C LEU A 61 12.39 10.56 -17.09
N ASN A 62 11.55 9.69 -16.51
CA ASN A 62 11.23 8.39 -17.13
C ASN A 62 10.60 8.55 -18.52
N ALA A 63 9.77 9.59 -18.74
CA ALA A 63 9.20 9.88 -20.05
C ALA A 63 10.24 10.42 -21.06
N GLU A 64 11.24 11.17 -20.58
CA GLU A 64 12.26 11.81 -21.41
C GLU A 64 13.39 10.87 -21.81
N ASP A 65 13.86 10.02 -20.88
CA ASP A 65 15.04 9.17 -21.06
C ASP A 65 14.74 7.67 -21.12
N GLY A 66 13.47 7.27 -20.99
CA GLY A 66 13.06 5.87 -21.00
C GLY A 66 13.47 5.09 -19.74
N GLY A 67 13.85 5.79 -18.66
CA GLY A 67 14.14 5.17 -17.37
C GLY A 67 12.90 4.56 -16.70
N ASN A 68 13.14 3.77 -15.66
CA ASN A 68 12.14 3.08 -14.84
C ASN A 68 12.30 3.43 -13.35
N ARG A 69 12.55 4.70 -13.05
CA ARG A 69 12.76 5.18 -11.68
C ARG A 69 11.44 5.13 -10.92
N LYS A 70 11.48 4.68 -9.67
CA LYS A 70 10.32 4.59 -8.77
C LYS A 70 10.34 5.72 -7.76
N PHE A 71 9.19 6.07 -7.21
CA PHE A 71 9.11 7.05 -6.12
C PHE A 71 8.30 6.52 -4.93
N ILE A 72 8.69 6.93 -3.73
CA ILE A 72 7.94 6.77 -2.49
C ILE A 72 7.74 8.15 -1.90
N MET A 73 6.49 8.61 -1.84
CA MET A 73 6.12 9.91 -1.26
C MET A 73 5.44 9.70 0.08
N VAL A 74 5.93 10.33 1.14
CA VAL A 74 5.25 10.37 2.44
C VAL A 74 4.74 11.78 2.71
N GLN A 75 3.45 11.89 3.01
CA GLN A 75 2.79 13.15 3.33
C GLN A 75 1.80 12.95 4.47
N LEU A 76 1.93 13.76 5.52
CA LEU A 76 0.94 13.81 6.58
C LEU A 76 -0.40 14.38 6.05
N PRO A 77 -1.55 13.84 6.50
CA PRO A 77 -2.87 14.37 6.15
C PRO A 77 -3.20 15.62 6.97
N GLU A 78 -2.33 16.63 6.92
CA GLU A 78 -2.52 17.91 7.59
C GLU A 78 -3.76 18.61 7.01
N LYS A 79 -4.71 19.00 7.88
CA LYS A 79 -5.98 19.59 7.46
C LYS A 79 -5.77 20.99 6.88
N THR A 80 -6.47 21.28 5.79
CA THR A 80 -6.53 22.63 5.19
C THR A 80 -7.48 23.57 5.91
N TYR A 81 -8.08 23.11 7.02
CA TYR A 81 -9.07 23.82 7.81
C TYR A 81 -8.91 23.48 9.30
N HIS A 82 -9.53 24.28 10.15
CA HIS A 82 -9.73 23.99 11.57
C HIS A 82 -11.23 24.08 11.91
N THR A 83 -11.63 23.48 13.02
CA THR A 83 -13.01 23.58 13.52
C THR A 83 -13.07 24.70 14.55
N ASN A 84 -13.97 25.67 14.36
CA ASN A 84 -14.18 26.76 15.30
C ASN A 84 -15.04 26.32 16.51
N LYS A 85 -15.29 27.23 17.46
CA LYS A 85 -16.09 26.95 18.67
C LYS A 85 -17.53 26.51 18.37
N ASP A 86 -18.08 26.88 17.21
CA ASP A 86 -19.44 26.53 16.78
C ASP A 86 -19.50 25.20 16.02
N GLY A 87 -18.40 24.44 15.96
CA GLY A 87 -18.33 23.19 15.22
C GLY A 87 -18.21 23.36 13.70
N LYS A 88 -18.01 24.58 13.18
CA LYS A 88 -17.90 24.85 11.75
C LYS A 88 -16.47 24.72 11.26
N GLU A 89 -16.29 24.13 10.09
CA GLU A 89 -15.01 24.10 9.39
C GLU A 89 -14.67 25.50 8.86
N VAL A 90 -13.47 25.98 9.17
CA VAL A 90 -12.93 27.27 8.72
C VAL A 90 -11.57 27.03 8.06
N PRO A 91 -11.37 27.43 6.79
CA PRO A 91 -10.10 27.23 6.11
C PRO A 91 -8.93 27.87 6.87
N THR A 92 -7.76 27.25 6.84
CA THR A 92 -6.55 27.91 7.31
C THR A 92 -6.14 29.01 6.32
N LYS A 93 -5.37 30.00 6.78
CA LYS A 93 -4.93 31.13 5.94
C LYS A 93 -4.21 30.65 4.67
N GLY A 94 -3.38 29.61 4.76
CA GLY A 94 -2.67 29.01 3.63
C GLY A 94 -3.45 27.93 2.89
N GLY A 95 -4.51 27.38 3.49
CA GLY A 95 -5.30 26.28 2.94
C GLY A 95 -6.59 26.70 2.24
N LYS A 96 -6.93 28.00 2.19
CA LYS A 96 -8.21 28.48 1.66
C LYS A 96 -8.50 28.02 0.23
N ALA A 97 -7.57 28.23 -0.70
CA ALA A 97 -7.76 27.82 -2.09
C ALA A 97 -8.00 26.30 -2.21
N ALA A 98 -7.19 25.51 -1.49
CA ALA A 98 -7.33 24.06 -1.47
C ALA A 98 -8.65 23.60 -0.84
N TYR A 99 -9.05 24.19 0.28
CA TYR A 99 -10.30 23.88 0.95
C TYR A 99 -11.51 24.21 0.07
N ASP A 100 -11.52 25.39 -0.55
CA ASP A 100 -12.59 25.82 -1.46
C ASP A 100 -12.69 24.92 -2.70
N ALA A 101 -11.57 24.33 -3.14
CA ALA A 101 -11.51 23.32 -4.20
C ALA A 101 -11.86 21.89 -3.72
N GLY A 102 -12.25 21.70 -2.46
CA GLY A 102 -12.66 20.41 -1.88
C GLY A 102 -11.52 19.58 -1.29
N PHE A 103 -10.28 20.07 -1.33
CA PHE A 103 -9.13 19.39 -0.72
C PHE A 103 -9.05 19.68 0.77
N LYS A 104 -9.58 18.76 1.58
CA LYS A 104 -9.59 18.86 3.05
C LYS A 104 -8.24 18.63 3.74
N SER A 105 -7.21 18.19 3.00
CA SER A 105 -5.90 17.89 3.56
C SER A 105 -4.78 17.97 2.52
N ILE A 106 -3.54 18.22 2.96
CA ILE A 106 -2.37 18.42 2.08
C ILE A 106 -2.06 17.16 1.24
N ASP A 107 -2.17 15.98 1.83
CA ASP A 107 -1.95 14.69 1.13
C ASP A 107 -2.89 14.52 -0.08
N LYS A 108 -4.12 15.04 -0.01
CA LYS A 108 -5.08 14.99 -1.13
C LYS A 108 -4.60 15.84 -2.30
N ILE A 109 -4.11 17.04 -2.03
CA ILE A 109 -3.55 17.95 -3.06
C ILE A 109 -2.28 17.32 -3.65
N SER A 110 -1.45 16.71 -2.78
CA SER A 110 -0.21 16.02 -3.17
C SER A 110 -0.48 14.90 -4.17
N ARG A 111 -1.41 13.98 -3.83
CA ARG A 111 -1.85 12.90 -4.75
C ARG A 111 -2.47 13.45 -6.03
N GLU A 112 -3.23 14.54 -5.93
CA GLU A 112 -3.84 15.15 -7.10
C GLU A 112 -2.81 15.73 -8.06
N ARG A 113 -1.74 16.36 -7.55
CA ARG A 113 -0.62 16.77 -8.41
C ARG A 113 -0.02 15.59 -9.15
N ILE A 114 0.23 14.46 -8.46
CA ILE A 114 0.80 13.26 -9.11
C ILE A 114 -0.09 12.82 -10.27
N ARG A 115 -1.40 12.70 -10.05
CA ARG A 115 -2.36 12.31 -11.12
C ARG A 115 -2.35 13.27 -12.30
N ARG A 116 -2.38 14.59 -12.04
CA ARG A 116 -2.40 15.60 -13.09
C ARG A 116 -1.08 15.69 -13.83
N ALA A 117 0.04 15.51 -13.14
CA ALA A 117 1.37 15.46 -13.74
C ALA A 117 1.48 14.26 -14.69
N ALA A 118 1.08 13.05 -14.25
CA ALA A 118 1.06 11.86 -15.09
C ALA A 118 0.20 12.07 -16.35
N LYS A 119 -1.03 12.57 -16.16
CA LYS A 119 -1.94 12.90 -17.27
C LYS A 119 -1.32 13.90 -18.25
N LYS A 120 -0.75 14.99 -17.73
CA LYS A 120 -0.13 16.04 -18.54
C LYS A 120 1.07 15.52 -19.34
N ILE A 121 1.91 14.66 -18.74
CA ILE A 121 3.02 13.99 -19.43
C ILE A 121 2.52 13.10 -20.56
N SER A 122 1.43 12.35 -20.35
CA SER A 122 0.79 11.57 -21.41
C SER A 122 0.22 12.43 -22.54
N GLU A 123 -0.36 13.59 -22.23
CA GLU A 123 -0.93 14.51 -23.23
C GLU A 123 0.13 15.26 -24.03
N ASP A 124 1.26 15.62 -23.41
CA ASP A 124 2.34 16.40 -24.02
C ASP A 124 3.33 15.52 -24.84
N SER A 125 3.19 14.20 -24.79
CA SER A 125 4.09 13.28 -25.50
C SER A 125 3.77 13.24 -27.01
N GLU A 126 4.42 14.12 -27.78
CA GLU A 126 4.29 14.17 -29.25
C GLU A 126 4.84 12.92 -29.97
N LEU A 127 5.78 12.19 -29.36
CA LEU A 127 6.54 11.08 -29.97
C LEU A 127 6.17 9.69 -29.43
N ALA A 128 5.03 9.57 -28.75
CA ALA A 128 4.63 8.44 -27.91
C ALA A 128 5.56 8.24 -26.70
N LEU A 129 4.96 7.82 -25.57
CA LEU A 129 5.70 7.54 -24.35
C LEU A 129 6.59 6.30 -24.54
N PRO A 130 7.73 6.21 -23.83
CA PRO A 130 8.54 4.99 -23.80
C PRO A 130 7.72 3.75 -23.44
N GLU A 131 8.08 2.60 -24.01
CA GLU A 131 7.47 1.32 -23.68
C GLU A 131 7.65 1.03 -22.18
N GLY A 132 6.54 0.79 -21.47
CA GLY A 132 6.56 0.56 -20.03
C GLY A 132 6.53 1.82 -19.15
N PHE A 133 6.29 3.02 -19.70
CA PHE A 133 6.05 4.21 -18.88
C PHE A 133 4.91 3.97 -17.87
N ASP A 134 5.23 4.08 -16.58
CA ASP A 134 4.28 4.00 -15.48
C ASP A 134 4.19 5.34 -14.74
N GLY A 135 3.09 6.07 -14.98
CA GLY A 135 2.73 7.29 -14.26
C GLY A 135 1.74 7.05 -13.11
N SER A 136 1.47 5.79 -12.77
CA SER A 136 0.53 5.41 -11.72
C SER A 136 1.20 5.40 -10.33
N PHE A 137 0.39 5.24 -9.29
CA PHE A 137 0.89 5.04 -7.93
C PHE A 137 -0.15 4.30 -7.09
N LYS A 138 0.33 3.55 -6.10
CA LYS A 138 -0.49 3.00 -5.02
C LYS A 138 -0.51 3.97 -3.84
N HIS A 139 -1.61 3.98 -3.09
CA HIS A 139 -1.77 4.82 -1.92
C HIS A 139 -1.95 3.97 -0.66
N TYR A 140 -1.12 4.23 0.34
CA TYR A 140 -1.14 3.53 1.62
C TYR A 140 -1.45 4.49 2.76
N HIS A 141 -2.17 4.00 3.75
CA HIS A 141 -2.33 4.66 5.04
C HIS A 141 -1.64 3.85 6.14
N VAL A 142 -1.09 4.56 7.11
CA VAL A 142 -0.61 3.95 8.36
C VAL A 142 -1.65 4.20 9.43
N ALA A 143 -2.25 3.13 9.93
CA ALA A 143 -3.24 3.17 11.00
C ALA A 143 -2.66 2.53 12.26
N LYS A 144 -2.99 3.08 13.42
CA LYS A 144 -2.82 2.34 14.67
C LYS A 144 -4.04 1.42 14.84
N PRO A 145 -3.86 0.16 15.23
CA PRO A 145 -4.99 -0.71 15.56
C PRO A 145 -5.88 -0.03 16.63
N VAL A 146 -7.19 -0.06 16.42
CA VAL A 146 -8.15 0.48 17.40
C VAL A 146 -8.16 -0.44 18.62
N ARG A 147 -8.18 0.16 19.82
CA ARG A 147 -8.11 -0.57 21.09
C ARG A 147 -9.19 -1.65 21.23
N GLN A 148 -10.39 -1.42 20.67
CA GLN A 148 -11.48 -2.42 20.66
C GLN A 148 -11.14 -3.69 19.86
N THR A 149 -10.39 -3.57 18.76
CA THR A 149 -9.89 -4.73 18.00
C THR A 149 -8.90 -5.54 18.85
N LEU A 150 -8.09 -4.86 19.68
CA LEU A 150 -7.17 -5.52 20.62
C LEU A 150 -7.90 -6.10 21.85
N GLU A 151 -8.94 -5.46 22.36
CA GLU A 151 -9.70 -5.96 23.52
C GLU A 151 -10.57 -7.17 23.18
N LYS A 152 -11.05 -7.28 21.92
CA LYS A 152 -11.71 -8.51 21.42
C LYS A 152 -10.77 -9.73 21.37
N ILE A 153 -9.46 -9.52 21.39
CA ILE A 153 -8.45 -10.59 21.41
C ILE A 153 -8.30 -11.21 22.82
N ASP A 154 -8.57 -10.45 23.88
CA ASP A 154 -8.27 -10.85 25.26
C ASP A 154 -9.41 -11.63 25.95
N HIS A 155 -10.61 -11.69 25.37
CA HIS A 155 -11.76 -12.37 25.96
C HIS A 155 -11.86 -13.84 25.54
N PHE A 156 -11.24 -14.72 26.33
CA PHE A 156 -11.35 -16.17 26.20
C PHE A 156 -12.67 -16.71 26.78
N ASP A 157 -13.54 -17.26 25.94
CA ASP A 157 -14.72 -18.04 26.34
C ASP A 157 -14.43 -19.55 26.22
N GLN A 158 -14.50 -20.27 27.34
CA GLN A 158 -14.24 -21.71 27.42
C GLN A 158 -15.26 -22.58 26.67
N ASN A 159 -16.45 -22.05 26.38
CA ASN A 159 -17.53 -22.80 25.72
C ASN A 159 -17.68 -22.45 24.23
N ASN A 160 -16.92 -21.47 23.74
CA ASN A 160 -16.94 -21.08 22.34
C ASN A 160 -15.79 -21.76 21.59
N THR A 161 -16.10 -22.76 20.77
CA THR A 161 -15.11 -23.42 19.90
C THR A 161 -14.62 -22.50 18.77
N ASN A 162 -15.37 -21.43 18.45
CA ASN A 162 -14.96 -20.37 17.54
C ASN A 162 -14.46 -19.18 18.38
N LEU A 163 -13.25 -19.35 18.93
CA LEU A 163 -12.62 -18.40 19.86
C LEU A 163 -12.50 -16.97 19.30
N PHE A 164 -12.45 -16.83 17.97
CA PHE A 164 -12.24 -15.56 17.28
C PHE A 164 -12.99 -15.57 15.94
N THR A 165 -14.20 -15.01 15.90
CA THR A 165 -14.92 -14.82 14.63
C THR A 165 -14.80 -13.38 14.18
N ASP A 166 -14.60 -13.18 12.88
CA ASP A 166 -14.57 -11.88 12.21
C ASP A 166 -13.40 -10.96 12.62
N MET A 167 -12.28 -11.55 13.03
CA MET A 167 -11.09 -10.77 13.42
C MET A 167 -10.42 -10.07 12.24
N VAL A 168 -10.57 -10.63 11.03
CA VAL A 168 -10.06 -10.02 9.79
C VAL A 168 -10.76 -8.69 9.55
N ALA A 169 -12.10 -8.63 9.61
CA ALA A 169 -12.83 -7.39 9.31
C ALA A 169 -12.44 -6.23 10.22
N GLY A 170 -12.00 -6.49 11.45
CA GLY A 170 -11.47 -5.49 12.38
C GLY A 170 -10.29 -4.66 11.84
N PHE A 171 -9.61 -5.14 10.80
CA PHE A 171 -8.51 -4.45 10.10
C PHE A 171 -8.93 -3.75 8.80
N SER A 172 -10.22 -3.72 8.47
CA SER A 172 -10.72 -2.96 7.31
C SER A 172 -10.55 -1.46 7.50
N SER A 173 -10.47 -0.70 6.40
CA SER A 173 -10.41 0.76 6.42
C SER A 173 -11.55 1.38 7.26
N GLN A 174 -12.76 0.82 7.13
CA GLN A 174 -13.95 1.23 7.88
C GLN A 174 -13.77 1.05 9.39
N ASN A 175 -13.34 -0.14 9.84
CA ASN A 175 -13.17 -0.42 11.28
C ASN A 175 -11.95 0.28 11.88
N LEU A 176 -10.96 0.65 11.07
CA LEU A 176 -9.80 1.46 11.49
C LEU A 176 -10.05 2.97 11.40
N GLU A 177 -11.24 3.40 10.97
CA GLU A 177 -11.62 4.81 10.77
C GLU A 177 -10.68 5.57 9.82
N VAL A 178 -10.19 4.87 8.78
CA VAL A 178 -9.29 5.44 7.78
C VAL A 178 -10.00 5.52 6.42
N ALA A 179 -9.71 6.56 5.66
CA ALA A 179 -10.26 6.71 4.32
C ALA A 179 -9.79 5.56 3.38
N GLY A 180 -10.68 5.11 2.50
CA GLY A 180 -10.42 4.04 1.53
C GLY A 180 -11.38 2.88 1.71
N ASP A 181 -11.14 1.81 0.95
CA ASP A 181 -11.99 0.64 0.79
C ASP A 181 -11.25 -0.68 1.07
N ALA A 182 -10.03 -0.60 1.61
CA ALA A 182 -9.23 -1.77 1.94
C ALA A 182 -9.97 -2.72 2.89
N SER A 183 -10.09 -3.97 2.47
CA SER A 183 -10.57 -5.07 3.29
C SER A 183 -9.60 -5.38 4.43
N GLY A 184 -10.08 -6.09 5.44
CA GLY A 184 -9.23 -6.57 6.52
C GLY A 184 -8.09 -7.48 6.04
N GLU A 185 -8.38 -8.34 5.07
CA GLU A 185 -7.39 -9.23 4.45
C GLU A 185 -6.29 -8.44 3.76
N GLU A 186 -6.66 -7.46 2.92
CA GLU A 186 -5.69 -6.61 2.23
C GLU A 186 -4.81 -5.82 3.22
N THR A 187 -5.38 -5.31 4.30
CA THR A 187 -4.62 -4.62 5.36
C THR A 187 -3.63 -5.54 6.05
N ILE A 188 -4.06 -6.75 6.46
CA ILE A 188 -3.20 -7.75 7.12
C ILE A 188 -2.09 -8.18 6.17
N LEU A 189 -2.44 -8.55 4.94
CA LEU A 189 -1.49 -8.99 3.92
C LEU A 189 -0.45 -7.90 3.68
N THR A 190 -0.88 -6.68 3.36
CA THR A 190 0.04 -5.54 3.09
C THR A 190 0.98 -5.28 4.26
N THR A 191 0.46 -5.33 5.49
CA THR A 191 1.26 -5.15 6.71
C THR A 191 2.32 -6.25 6.85
N TRP A 192 1.95 -7.49 6.55
CA TRP A 192 2.86 -8.64 6.64
C TRP A 192 3.89 -8.66 5.53
N LEU A 193 3.53 -8.29 4.32
CA LEU A 193 4.49 -8.15 3.22
C LEU A 193 5.57 -7.13 3.59
N ALA A 194 5.18 -5.97 4.10
CA ALA A 194 6.13 -4.96 4.57
C ALA A 194 6.99 -5.48 5.74
N LYS A 195 6.39 -6.18 6.71
CA LYS A 195 7.12 -6.80 7.84
C LYS A 195 8.12 -7.87 7.38
N ASP A 196 7.80 -8.54 6.28
CA ASP A 196 8.60 -9.60 5.69
C ASP A 196 9.71 -9.11 4.76
N GLY A 197 9.79 -7.79 4.56
CA GLY A 197 10.82 -7.15 3.74
C GLY A 197 10.50 -7.14 2.25
N TYR A 198 9.28 -7.48 1.86
CA TYR A 198 8.86 -7.36 0.47
C TYR A 198 8.70 -5.88 0.08
N PRO A 199 9.04 -5.52 -1.16
CA PRO A 199 8.77 -4.17 -1.65
C PRO A 199 7.25 -3.96 -1.86
N PHE A 200 6.80 -2.71 -1.89
CA PHE A 200 5.37 -2.36 -2.00
C PHE A 200 4.72 -2.75 -3.34
N ASP A 201 5.54 -3.03 -4.34
CA ASP A 201 5.16 -3.53 -5.66
C ASP A 201 5.39 -5.04 -5.82
N ALA A 202 5.63 -5.77 -4.73
CA ALA A 202 5.73 -7.23 -4.77
C ALA A 202 4.50 -7.86 -5.43
N GLU A 203 4.75 -8.83 -6.31
CA GLU A 203 3.71 -9.56 -7.01
C GLU A 203 3.08 -10.60 -6.07
N VAL A 204 1.77 -10.48 -5.90
CA VAL A 204 0.98 -11.42 -5.11
C VAL A 204 0.13 -12.26 -6.05
N GLN A 205 0.33 -13.57 -6.03
CA GLN A 205 -0.41 -14.53 -6.81
C GLN A 205 -1.52 -15.14 -5.95
N ASN A 206 -2.77 -15.01 -6.38
CA ASN A 206 -3.90 -15.65 -5.71
C ASN A 206 -3.97 -17.12 -6.12
N THR A 207 -3.78 -18.01 -5.15
CA THR A 207 -3.82 -19.47 -5.34
C THR A 207 -5.08 -20.02 -4.70
N LYS A 208 -5.84 -20.82 -5.45
CA LYS A 208 -6.98 -21.55 -4.90
C LYS A 208 -6.53 -22.86 -4.28
N ILE A 209 -7.03 -23.12 -3.07
CA ILE A 209 -6.92 -24.41 -2.38
C ILE A 209 -8.35 -24.81 -2.04
N GLY A 210 -8.97 -25.59 -2.92
CA GLY A 210 -10.40 -25.87 -2.91
C GLY A 210 -11.20 -24.59 -3.10
N ASN A 211 -12.07 -24.27 -2.13
CA ASN A 211 -12.82 -23.02 -2.10
C ASN A 211 -12.07 -21.85 -1.44
N TYR A 212 -10.90 -22.10 -0.82
CA TYR A 212 -10.13 -21.09 -0.09
C TYR A 212 -9.21 -20.32 -1.03
N THR A 213 -9.05 -19.01 -0.80
CA THR A 213 -8.09 -18.17 -1.50
C THR A 213 -6.87 -17.94 -0.62
N ALA A 214 -5.72 -18.42 -1.06
CA ALA A 214 -4.42 -18.14 -0.44
C ALA A 214 -3.63 -17.14 -1.29
N HIS A 215 -2.66 -16.46 -0.68
CA HIS A 215 -1.81 -15.50 -1.36
C HIS A 215 -0.37 -16.01 -1.39
N LYS A 216 0.13 -16.37 -2.56
CA LYS A 216 1.53 -16.75 -2.77
C LYS A 216 2.32 -15.50 -3.14
N VAL A 217 3.46 -15.28 -2.50
CA VAL A 217 4.40 -14.20 -2.84
C VAL A 217 5.75 -14.81 -3.11
N GLU A 218 6.20 -14.62 -4.36
CA GLU A 218 7.34 -15.34 -4.94
C GLU A 218 7.22 -16.86 -4.77
N ASP A 219 8.26 -17.62 -5.09
CA ASP A 219 8.33 -19.07 -4.81
C ASP A 219 8.72 -19.37 -3.34
N SER A 220 8.38 -18.48 -2.41
CA SER A 220 8.85 -18.54 -1.02
C SER A 220 7.73 -18.68 0.00
N ARG A 221 6.65 -17.89 -0.08
CA ARG A 221 5.68 -17.80 1.02
C ARG A 221 4.24 -17.91 0.55
N LEU A 222 3.45 -18.66 1.32
CA LEU A 222 2.00 -18.75 1.18
C LEU A 222 1.33 -18.14 2.40
N TYR A 223 0.47 -17.15 2.21
CA TYR A 223 -0.29 -16.49 3.27
C TYR A 223 -1.73 -17.00 3.29
N LEU A 224 -2.18 -17.43 4.48
CA LEU A 224 -3.54 -17.89 4.77
C LEU A 224 -4.13 -16.94 5.83
N ILE A 225 -5.01 -16.03 5.38
CA ILE A 225 -5.51 -14.91 6.22
C ILE A 225 -6.99 -15.09 6.57
N ASN A 226 -7.84 -15.37 5.58
CA ASN A 226 -9.27 -15.49 5.81
C ASN A 226 -9.67 -16.74 6.62
N GLU A 227 -10.87 -16.70 7.17
CA GLU A 227 -11.56 -17.86 7.73
C GLU A 227 -12.00 -18.86 6.64
N GLY A 228 -12.50 -20.02 7.07
CA GLY A 228 -12.99 -21.07 6.16
C GLY A 228 -11.92 -22.06 5.72
N TRP A 229 -10.76 -22.08 6.39
CA TRP A 229 -9.79 -23.17 6.26
C TRP A 229 -10.33 -24.43 6.92
N GLY A 230 -10.15 -25.60 6.30
CA GLY A 230 -10.66 -26.86 6.83
C GLY A 230 -9.80 -28.07 6.46
N THR A 231 -10.32 -29.25 6.79
CA THR A 231 -9.67 -30.55 6.50
C THR A 231 -9.45 -30.77 5.00
N ASP A 232 -10.42 -30.40 4.15
CA ASP A 232 -10.30 -30.59 2.70
C ASP A 232 -9.19 -29.70 2.12
N GLN A 233 -9.11 -28.44 2.56
CA GLN A 233 -8.06 -27.49 2.17
C GLN A 233 -6.69 -27.96 2.66
N THR A 234 -6.62 -28.52 3.88
CA THR A 234 -5.38 -29.09 4.41
C THR A 234 -4.89 -30.24 3.54
N LYS A 235 -5.75 -31.21 3.21
CA LYS A 235 -5.38 -32.33 2.33
C LYS A 235 -4.93 -31.86 0.96
N GLU A 236 -5.66 -30.91 0.38
CA GLU A 236 -5.33 -30.35 -0.93
C GLU A 236 -3.96 -29.64 -0.91
N LEU A 237 -3.71 -28.77 0.07
CA LEU A 237 -2.42 -28.11 0.23
C LEU A 237 -1.28 -29.13 0.37
N LEU A 238 -1.42 -30.13 1.25
CA LEU A 238 -0.38 -31.14 1.44
C LEU A 238 -0.12 -31.94 0.18
N ASN A 239 -1.15 -32.22 -0.61
CA ASN A 239 -1.01 -32.88 -1.90
C ASN A 239 -0.29 -31.98 -2.92
N GLU A 240 -0.64 -30.70 -3.04
CA GLU A 240 0.04 -29.76 -3.93
C GLU A 240 1.53 -29.59 -3.57
N LEU A 241 1.85 -29.52 -2.27
CA LEU A 241 3.23 -29.44 -1.76
C LEU A 241 3.99 -30.75 -2.00
N GLY A 242 3.39 -31.90 -1.64
CA GLY A 242 4.02 -33.22 -1.79
C GLY A 242 4.21 -33.68 -3.24
N THR A 243 3.42 -33.13 -4.17
CA THR A 243 3.55 -33.38 -5.61
C THR A 243 4.35 -32.31 -6.35
N TYR A 244 4.93 -31.34 -5.63
CA TYR A 244 5.72 -30.22 -6.19
C TYR A 244 4.93 -29.35 -7.20
N ARG A 245 3.60 -29.35 -7.11
CA ARG A 245 2.75 -28.45 -7.90
C ARG A 245 2.66 -27.06 -7.29
N LEU A 246 2.88 -26.97 -5.98
CA LEU A 246 3.04 -25.73 -5.25
C LEU A 246 4.38 -25.76 -4.52
N GLU A 247 5.28 -24.86 -4.89
CA GLU A 247 6.57 -24.71 -4.22
C GLU A 247 6.55 -23.46 -3.33
N VAL A 248 6.73 -23.67 -2.02
CA VAL A 248 6.92 -22.63 -1.01
C VAL A 248 7.85 -23.12 0.09
N GLN A 249 8.56 -22.19 0.72
CA GLN A 249 9.44 -22.43 1.87
C GLN A 249 8.69 -22.27 3.20
N SER A 250 7.66 -21.43 3.23
CA SER A 250 6.86 -21.19 4.44
C SER A 250 5.39 -20.95 4.16
N VAL A 251 4.56 -21.36 5.11
CA VAL A 251 3.14 -21.05 5.19
C VAL A 251 2.96 -20.11 6.37
N VAL A 252 2.48 -18.91 6.11
CA VAL A 252 2.19 -17.88 7.11
C VAL A 252 0.68 -17.84 7.34
N ILE A 253 0.25 -17.98 8.58
CA ILE A 253 -1.19 -18.03 8.91
C ILE A 253 -1.59 -16.91 9.87
N PHE A 254 -2.82 -16.43 9.69
CA PHE A 254 -3.49 -15.62 10.69
C PHE A 254 -4.17 -16.52 11.71
N GLY A 255 -3.54 -16.68 12.87
CA GLY A 255 -3.94 -17.68 13.85
C GLY A 255 -5.36 -17.48 14.39
N TYR A 256 -5.92 -16.26 14.31
CA TYR A 256 -7.30 -15.99 14.68
C TYR A 256 -8.33 -16.52 13.68
N SER A 257 -7.93 -16.85 12.46
CA SER A 257 -8.85 -17.35 11.41
C SER A 257 -8.93 -18.87 11.35
N PHE A 258 -8.31 -19.58 12.30
CA PHE A 258 -8.27 -21.02 12.37
C PHE A 258 -8.71 -21.49 13.76
N ASN A 259 -9.50 -22.56 13.82
CA ASN A 259 -9.74 -23.23 15.09
C ASN A 259 -8.55 -24.13 15.50
N VAL A 260 -8.54 -24.58 16.76
CA VAL A 260 -7.44 -25.37 17.31
C VAL A 260 -7.24 -26.71 16.58
N ALA A 261 -8.32 -27.31 16.06
CA ALA A 261 -8.25 -28.58 15.34
C ALA A 261 -7.60 -28.40 13.97
N GLU A 262 -8.05 -27.41 13.20
CA GLU A 262 -7.49 -27.04 11.88
C GLU A 262 -6.01 -26.67 11.98
N LEU A 263 -5.65 -25.86 12.99
CA LEU A 263 -4.25 -25.48 13.23
C LEU A 263 -3.36 -26.70 13.47
N ARG A 264 -3.82 -27.65 14.29
CA ARG A 264 -3.06 -28.88 14.59
C ARG A 264 -2.99 -29.80 13.38
N GLU A 265 -4.07 -29.91 12.62
CA GLU A 265 -4.12 -30.72 11.40
C GLU A 265 -3.09 -30.20 10.39
N LEU A 266 -3.13 -28.91 10.08
CA LEU A 266 -2.18 -28.26 9.17
C LEU A 266 -0.73 -28.39 9.67
N GLU A 267 -0.48 -28.11 10.95
CA GLU A 267 0.86 -28.21 11.53
C GLU A 267 1.43 -29.63 11.46
N ASN A 268 0.61 -30.64 11.77
CA ASN A 268 1.04 -32.04 11.72
C ASN A 268 1.24 -32.50 10.27
N GLY A 269 0.36 -32.08 9.36
CA GLY A 269 0.47 -32.38 7.93
C GLY A 269 1.77 -31.84 7.34
N LEU A 270 2.09 -30.57 7.59
CA LEU A 270 3.32 -29.95 7.07
C LEU A 270 4.60 -30.63 7.61
N LYS A 271 4.57 -31.15 8.85
CA LYS A 271 5.70 -31.91 9.43
C LYS A 271 5.93 -33.27 8.79
N GLN A 272 4.94 -33.84 8.10
CA GLN A 272 5.02 -35.13 7.43
C GLN A 272 5.53 -35.04 5.99
N LEU A 273 5.64 -33.83 5.43
CA LEU A 273 6.19 -33.63 4.09
C LEU A 273 7.70 -33.87 4.06
N ASP A 274 8.18 -34.49 2.99
CA ASP A 274 9.62 -34.64 2.74
C ASP A 274 10.30 -33.27 2.53
N SER A 275 9.57 -32.32 1.93
CA SER A 275 9.99 -30.93 1.78
C SER A 275 9.84 -30.16 3.11
N LYS A 276 10.90 -29.47 3.53
CA LYS A 276 10.88 -28.68 4.78
C LYS A 276 10.11 -27.36 4.59
N VAL A 277 8.80 -27.40 4.79
CA VAL A 277 7.93 -26.21 4.79
C VAL A 277 7.73 -25.70 6.22
N THR A 278 8.08 -24.44 6.48
CA THR A 278 7.96 -23.83 7.82
C THR A 278 6.59 -23.21 8.03
N LEU A 279 5.90 -23.57 9.11
CA LEU A 279 4.66 -22.90 9.53
C LEU A 279 4.97 -21.70 10.43
N ILE A 280 4.50 -20.51 10.05
CA ILE A 280 4.65 -19.27 10.82
C ILE A 280 3.27 -18.79 11.25
N LYS A 281 3.04 -18.72 12.56
CA LYS A 281 1.77 -18.25 13.14
C LYS A 281 1.89 -16.77 13.51
N ARG A 282 0.92 -15.95 13.08
CA ARG A 282 0.83 -14.53 13.40
C ARG A 282 -0.54 -14.17 13.95
N TYR A 283 -0.55 -13.14 14.77
CA TYR A 283 -1.69 -12.58 15.47
C TYR A 283 -1.62 -11.06 15.36
#